data_AF-A0A964NMR7-F1
#
_entry.id   AF-A0A964NMR7-F1
#
_cell.length_a   1.000
_cell.length_b   1.000
_cell.length_c   1.000
_cell.angle_alpha   90.00
_cell.angle_beta   90.00
_cell.angle_gamma   90.00
#
_symmetry.space_group_name_H-M   'P 1'
#
loop_
_entity.id
_entity.type
_entity.pdbx_description
1 polymer ?
#
loop_
_entity_poly.entity_id
_entity_poly.type
_entity_poly.pdbx_seq_one_letter_code
_entity_poly.pdbx_strand_id
1 'polypeptide(L)'
;MVRTCSSGTTPNPASAVPASTAVALSSVYLGAYTHCTFAQASDGDSLTGMSGPAPIRLSPAECTCFRMRGAARRVTQIYSRHLAPTGLKISQFSLLGFVAARGPVSITELSELLSTDRTTLTRNLRPLLSSGIIERAAAGDRRRHELVATTAGRALFKRALPLWVAAEQEVRAAMGAKLTTDLHGALDRSMEKLAAL
;
A
#
# COMPACT_ATOMS: atom_id res chain seq x y z
N MET A 1 35.00 60.64 27.68
CA MET A 1 34.08 60.94 26.56
C MET A 1 34.01 59.70 25.68
N VAL A 2 33.17 58.70 25.98
CA VAL A 2 31.70 58.59 25.89
C VAL A 2 31.19 58.57 24.43
N ARG A 3 30.46 57.48 24.14
CA ARG A 3 29.49 57.18 23.06
C ARG A 3 30.02 56.28 21.92
N THR A 4 29.32 55.24 21.45
CA THR A 4 28.02 54.61 21.76
C THR A 4 27.93 53.27 21.02
N CYS A 5 27.22 52.29 21.58
CA CYS A 5 26.77 51.07 20.90
C CYS A 5 25.89 51.37 19.68
N SER A 6 25.92 50.51 18.68
CA SER A 6 24.86 50.39 17.67
C SER A 6 24.69 48.92 17.31
N SER A 7 23.52 48.40 17.68
CA SER A 7 22.97 47.09 17.38
C SER A 7 22.72 46.92 15.88
N GLY A 8 23.40 45.95 15.27
CA GLY A 8 23.13 45.46 13.92
C GLY A 8 22.46 44.11 13.97
N THR A 9 21.14 44.11 13.84
CA THR A 9 20.29 42.93 13.61
C THR A 9 20.69 42.25 12.29
N THR A 10 21.24 41.04 12.33
CA THR A 10 21.38 40.20 11.14
C THR A 10 20.06 39.48 10.85
N PRO A 11 19.49 39.60 9.64
CA PRO A 11 18.26 38.91 9.29
C PRO A 11 18.49 37.42 8.98
N ASN A 12 17.54 36.64 9.46
CA ASN A 12 17.22 35.25 9.15
C ASN A 12 17.23 34.95 7.63
N PRO A 13 17.98 33.95 7.14
CA PRO A 13 17.77 33.39 5.81
C PRO A 13 16.63 32.35 5.86
N ALA A 14 15.40 32.84 6.00
CA ALA A 14 14.23 32.15 5.49
C ALA A 14 14.04 32.60 4.04
N SER A 15 14.56 31.84 3.08
CA SER A 15 14.11 31.96 1.69
C SER A 15 14.30 30.65 0.94
N ALA A 16 13.18 30.17 0.42
CA ALA A 16 13.05 29.37 -0.78
C ALA A 16 13.47 27.89 -0.70
N VAL A 17 12.58 27.07 -0.15
CA VAL A 17 12.42 25.70 -0.64
C VAL A 17 11.22 25.70 -1.58
N PRO A 18 11.37 25.40 -2.89
CA PRO A 18 10.26 25.38 -3.82
C PRO A 18 9.36 24.17 -3.55
N ALA A 19 8.06 24.43 -3.53
CA ALA A 19 7.01 23.44 -3.57
C ALA A 19 6.94 22.82 -4.97
N SER A 20 7.58 21.68 -5.20
CA SER A 20 7.18 20.75 -6.28
C SER A 20 7.95 19.43 -6.18
N THR A 21 7.36 18.45 -5.50
CA THR A 21 7.50 17.02 -5.85
C THR A 21 6.24 16.32 -5.35
N ALA A 22 5.11 16.67 -5.96
CA ALA A 22 3.97 15.78 -6.03
C ALA A 22 4.35 14.64 -6.98
N VAL A 23 5.04 13.63 -6.46
CA VAL A 23 5.32 12.41 -7.22
C VAL A 23 3.98 11.70 -7.43
N ALA A 24 3.57 11.67 -8.69
CA ALA A 24 2.36 11.04 -9.18
C ALA A 24 2.31 9.55 -8.77
N LEU A 25 1.37 9.21 -7.89
CA LEU A 25 1.06 7.83 -7.48
C LEU A 25 -0.25 7.33 -8.09
N SER A 26 -0.57 7.74 -9.32
CA SER A 26 -1.93 7.60 -9.89
C SER A 26 -2.07 6.80 -11.19
N SER A 27 -1.13 5.93 -11.58
CA SER A 27 -1.23 5.31 -12.92
C SER A 27 -1.03 3.80 -13.05
N VAL A 28 -1.20 2.97 -12.01
CA VAL A 28 -1.00 1.50 -12.18
C VAL A 28 -2.19 0.62 -11.79
N TYR A 29 -3.31 1.15 -11.27
CA TYR A 29 -4.38 0.27 -10.77
C TYR A 29 -5.76 0.68 -11.27
N LEU A 30 -6.02 0.47 -12.57
CA LEU A 30 -7.37 0.33 -13.11
C LEU A 30 -7.41 -0.96 -13.94
N GLY A 31 -8.18 -1.95 -13.47
CA GLY A 31 -8.31 -3.24 -14.15
C GLY A 31 -9.29 -4.16 -13.43
N ALA A 32 -10.57 -3.93 -13.71
CA ALA A 32 -11.78 -4.70 -13.41
C ALA A 32 -11.61 -6.19 -13.08
N TYR A 33 -12.26 -6.68 -12.01
CA TYR A 33 -12.78 -8.05 -11.97
C TYR A 33 -14.09 -8.15 -11.19
N THR A 34 -15.14 -8.51 -11.93
CA THR A 34 -16.50 -8.81 -11.50
C THR A 34 -16.56 -10.27 -11.05
N HIS A 35 -17.08 -10.48 -9.83
CA HIS A 35 -17.65 -11.71 -9.24
C HIS A 35 -17.25 -13.09 -9.80
N CYS A 36 -16.71 -13.95 -8.92
CA CYS A 36 -16.82 -15.40 -9.11
C CYS A 36 -17.35 -16.05 -7.83
N THR A 37 -18.59 -16.53 -7.92
CA THR A 37 -19.29 -17.36 -6.93
C THR A 37 -18.64 -18.73 -6.83
N PHE A 38 -18.53 -19.20 -5.59
CA PHE A 38 -18.04 -20.51 -5.20
C PHE A 38 -18.91 -21.62 -5.81
N ALA A 39 -18.38 -22.40 -6.75
CA ALA A 39 -18.99 -23.63 -7.25
C ALA A 39 -18.24 -24.84 -6.65
N GLN A 40 -18.93 -25.62 -5.82
CA GLN A 40 -18.45 -26.93 -5.37
C GLN A 40 -18.67 -27.95 -6.49
N ALA A 41 -17.63 -28.68 -6.88
CA ALA A 41 -17.73 -29.82 -7.77
C ALA A 41 -17.95 -31.10 -6.94
N SER A 42 -19.02 -31.83 -7.28
CA SER A 42 -19.32 -33.19 -6.81
C SER A 42 -18.70 -34.23 -7.72
N ASP A 43 -18.33 -35.36 -7.14
CA ASP A 43 -17.66 -36.51 -7.73
C ASP A 43 -18.41 -37.16 -8.91
N GLY A 44 -17.63 -37.61 -9.89
CA GLY A 44 -17.97 -38.70 -10.81
C GLY A 44 -18.19 -38.31 -12.27
N ASP A 45 -17.14 -38.34 -13.10
CA ASP A 45 -17.23 -39.04 -14.38
C ASP A 45 -15.86 -39.37 -15.01
N SER A 46 -15.78 -40.62 -15.46
CA SER A 46 -14.92 -41.29 -16.45
C SER A 46 -13.85 -40.46 -17.21
N LEU A 47 -12.58 -40.80 -16.96
CA LEU A 47 -11.41 -40.29 -17.69
C LEU A 47 -11.16 -41.10 -18.98
N THR A 48 -11.65 -40.60 -20.13
CA THR A 48 -11.11 -40.97 -21.44
C THR A 48 -11.15 -39.76 -22.37
N GLY A 49 -9.97 -39.21 -22.68
CA GLY A 49 -9.81 -38.18 -23.71
C GLY A 49 -9.44 -36.78 -23.19
N MET A 50 -8.34 -36.64 -22.44
CA MET A 50 -7.71 -35.33 -22.23
C MET A 50 -6.36 -35.28 -22.96
N SER A 51 -6.37 -34.79 -24.21
CA SER A 51 -5.16 -34.23 -24.82
C SER A 51 -4.94 -32.83 -24.24
N GLY A 52 -4.66 -32.80 -22.93
CA GLY A 52 -4.24 -31.59 -22.22
C GLY A 52 -2.72 -31.43 -22.28
N PRO A 53 -2.19 -30.22 -22.10
CA PRO A 53 -0.75 -30.03 -21.95
C PRO A 53 -0.22 -30.96 -20.85
N ALA A 54 0.96 -31.54 -21.07
CA ALA A 54 1.56 -32.50 -20.13
C ALA A 54 1.56 -31.93 -18.70
N PRO A 55 1.22 -32.75 -17.69
CA PRO A 55 1.12 -32.27 -16.32
C PRO A 55 2.48 -31.71 -15.86
N ILE A 56 2.49 -30.46 -15.41
CA ILE A 56 3.68 -29.83 -14.86
C ILE A 56 4.00 -30.52 -13.52
N ARG A 57 5.14 -31.21 -13.43
CA ARG A 57 5.64 -31.74 -12.17
C ARG A 57 6.52 -30.68 -11.50
N LEU A 58 5.98 -29.98 -10.50
CA LEU A 58 6.70 -28.99 -9.70
C LEU A 58 6.79 -29.47 -8.26
N SER A 59 7.97 -29.28 -7.64
CA SER A 59 8.05 -29.28 -6.18
C SER A 59 7.39 -28.00 -5.63
N PRO A 60 6.89 -28.02 -4.37
CA PRO A 60 6.33 -26.82 -3.75
C PRO A 60 7.29 -25.62 -3.76
N ALA A 61 8.61 -25.85 -3.71
CA ALA A 61 9.63 -24.80 -3.76
C ALA A 61 9.81 -24.18 -5.16
N GLU A 62 9.44 -24.88 -6.22
CA GLU A 62 9.49 -24.37 -7.60
C GLU A 62 8.22 -23.61 -8.00
N CYS A 63 7.14 -23.76 -7.23
CA CYS A 63 5.89 -23.03 -7.46
C CYS A 63 6.08 -21.51 -7.33
N THR A 64 5.70 -20.77 -8.37
CA THR A 64 5.73 -19.29 -8.38
C THR A 64 4.96 -18.69 -7.21
N CYS A 65 3.77 -19.24 -6.89
CA CYS A 65 2.96 -18.77 -5.76
C CYS A 65 3.71 -18.92 -4.42
N PHE A 66 4.42 -20.03 -4.21
CA PHE A 66 5.21 -20.25 -3.01
C PHE A 66 6.34 -19.22 -2.87
N ARG A 67 7.09 -18.99 -3.96
CA ARG A 67 8.19 -18.00 -3.99
C ARG A 67 7.68 -16.58 -3.76
N MET A 68 6.60 -16.18 -4.44
CA MET A 68 5.98 -14.86 -4.27
C MET A 68 5.49 -14.65 -2.82
N ARG A 69 4.77 -15.62 -2.25
CA ARG A 69 4.29 -15.52 -0.87
C ARG A 69 5.44 -15.51 0.14
N GLY A 70 6.49 -16.29 -0.08
CA GLY A 70 7.70 -16.31 0.74
C GLY A 70 8.38 -14.94 0.77
N ALA A 71 8.64 -14.37 -0.42
CA ALA A 71 9.22 -13.04 -0.57
C ALA A 71 8.33 -11.96 0.10
N ALA A 72 7.03 -11.96 -0.19
CA ALA A 72 6.08 -11.00 0.38
C ALA A 72 6.06 -11.03 1.91
N ARG A 73 6.08 -12.24 2.52
CA ARG A 73 6.15 -12.39 3.99
C ARG A 73 7.42 -11.80 4.57
N ARG A 74 8.58 -12.05 3.93
CA ARG A 74 9.87 -11.55 4.42
C ARG A 74 9.93 -10.02 4.37
N VAL A 75 9.49 -9.42 3.26
CA VAL A 75 9.37 -7.97 3.13
C VAL A 75 8.39 -7.42 4.17
N THR A 76 7.20 -8.00 4.30
CA THR A 76 6.19 -7.59 5.28
C THR A 76 6.72 -7.61 6.71
N GLN A 77 7.55 -8.60 7.07
CA GLN A 77 8.14 -8.70 8.40
C GLN A 77 9.08 -7.52 8.71
N ILE A 78 9.88 -7.09 7.72
CA ILE A 78 10.79 -5.94 7.87
C ILE A 78 9.96 -4.68 8.13
N TYR A 79 8.99 -4.39 7.27
CA TYR A 79 8.09 -3.25 7.44
C TYR A 79 7.31 -3.30 8.76
N SER A 80 6.81 -4.46 9.16
CA SER A 80 6.07 -4.61 10.42
C SER A 80 6.94 -4.30 11.63
N ARG A 81 8.22 -4.68 11.62
CA ARG A 81 9.16 -4.35 12.71
C ARG A 81 9.35 -2.84 12.83
N HIS A 82 9.55 -2.15 11.71
CA HIS A 82 9.72 -0.68 11.70
C HIS A 82 8.46 0.06 12.11
N LEU A 83 7.28 -0.41 11.68
CA LEU A 83 6.00 0.23 11.99
C LEU A 83 5.46 -0.12 13.39
N ALA A 84 6.00 -1.13 14.07
CA ALA A 84 5.54 -1.58 15.39
C ALA A 84 5.34 -0.45 16.42
N PRO A 85 6.21 0.58 16.53
CA PRO A 85 6.03 1.69 17.46
C PRO A 85 4.75 2.53 17.22
N THR A 86 4.18 2.47 16.01
CA THR A 86 2.96 3.21 15.66
C THR A 86 1.68 2.43 15.95
N GLY A 87 1.79 1.13 16.23
CA GLY A 87 0.66 0.21 16.30
C GLY A 87 0.00 -0.10 14.95
N LEU A 88 0.50 0.46 13.83
CA LEU A 88 -0.02 0.18 12.50
C LEU A 88 0.56 -1.10 11.91
N LYS A 89 -0.31 -1.89 11.27
CA LYS A 89 0.11 -2.90 10.30
C LYS A 89 0.47 -2.23 8.98
N ILE A 90 1.33 -2.88 8.18
CA ILE A 90 1.68 -2.37 6.83
C ILE A 90 0.44 -2.12 5.95
N SER A 91 -0.55 -3.02 5.99
CA SER A 91 -1.80 -2.88 5.23
C SER A 91 -2.60 -1.64 5.66
N GLN A 92 -2.59 -1.32 6.96
CA GLN A 92 -3.26 -0.15 7.51
C GLN A 92 -2.50 1.13 7.19
N PHE A 93 -1.17 1.09 7.19
CA PHE A 93 -0.33 2.21 6.77
C PHE A 93 -0.61 2.59 5.32
N SER A 94 -0.57 1.63 4.39
CA SER A 94 -0.83 1.87 2.97
C SER A 94 -2.20 2.49 2.76
N LEU A 95 -3.21 1.92 3.43
CA LEU A 95 -4.57 2.42 3.38
C LEU A 95 -4.68 3.87 3.87
N LEU A 96 -4.13 4.15 5.05
CA LEU A 96 -4.17 5.47 5.66
C LEU A 96 -3.46 6.51 4.78
N GLY A 97 -2.38 6.12 4.11
CA GLY A 97 -1.71 6.98 3.13
C GLY A 97 -2.60 7.38 1.97
N PHE A 98 -3.35 6.44 1.38
CA PHE A 98 -4.29 6.74 0.30
C PHE A 98 -5.41 7.68 0.74
N VAL A 99 -6.03 7.40 1.89
CA VAL A 99 -7.11 8.23 2.44
C VAL A 99 -6.60 9.62 2.85
N ALA A 100 -5.40 9.71 3.41
CA ALA A 100 -4.79 10.98 3.81
C ALA A 100 -4.42 11.86 2.60
N ALA A 101 -3.96 11.26 1.50
CA ALA A 101 -3.49 11.97 0.31
C ALA A 101 -4.60 12.35 -0.68
N ARG A 102 -5.58 11.47 -0.92
CA ARG A 102 -6.63 11.68 -1.94
C ARG A 102 -7.89 12.39 -1.41
N GLY A 103 -8.06 12.47 -0.09
CA GLY A 103 -9.25 13.05 0.51
C GLY A 103 -10.34 11.99 0.74
N PRO A 104 -11.62 12.34 0.67
CA PRO A 104 -12.72 11.37 0.71
C PRO A 104 -12.54 10.27 -0.37
N VAL A 105 -12.48 9.00 0.04
CA VAL A 105 -12.36 7.84 -0.88
C VAL A 105 -13.35 6.74 -0.48
N SER A 106 -14.07 6.17 -1.45
CA SER A 106 -14.98 5.06 -1.19
C SER A 106 -14.24 3.75 -0.92
N ILE A 107 -14.91 2.80 -0.26
CA ILE A 107 -14.35 1.46 -0.04
C ILE A 107 -14.06 0.76 -1.36
N THR A 108 -14.89 0.98 -2.39
CA THR A 108 -14.73 0.36 -3.71
C THR A 108 -13.48 0.86 -4.41
N GLU A 109 -13.29 2.18 -4.50
CA GLU A 109 -12.08 2.77 -5.08
C GLU A 109 -10.83 2.31 -4.32
N LEU A 110 -10.92 2.24 -3.00
CA LEU A 110 -9.81 1.79 -2.17
C LEU A 110 -9.48 0.30 -2.36
N SER A 111 -10.48 -0.56 -2.62
CA SER A 111 -10.23 -1.96 -2.96
C SER A 111 -9.56 -2.13 -4.32
N GLU A 112 -9.94 -1.31 -5.30
CA GLU A 112 -9.33 -1.30 -6.63
C GLU A 112 -7.87 -0.83 -6.56
N LEU A 113 -7.64 0.31 -5.91
CA LEU A 113 -6.30 0.88 -5.71
C LEU A 113 -5.33 -0.05 -4.97
N LEU A 114 -5.84 -0.82 -4.00
CA LEU A 114 -5.04 -1.75 -3.20
C LEU A 114 -5.06 -3.17 -3.74
N SER A 115 -5.76 -3.43 -4.85
CA SER A 115 -5.99 -4.78 -5.39
C SER A 115 -6.32 -5.81 -4.31
N THR A 116 -7.21 -5.41 -3.40
CA THR A 116 -7.58 -6.18 -2.21
C THR A 116 -9.08 -6.35 -2.18
N ASP A 117 -9.55 -7.56 -1.92
CA ASP A 117 -10.98 -7.83 -1.82
C ASP A 117 -11.64 -7.01 -0.70
N ARG A 118 -12.91 -6.68 -0.89
CA ARG A 118 -13.68 -5.83 0.01
C ARG A 118 -13.74 -6.38 1.45
N THR A 119 -13.74 -7.69 1.65
CA THR A 119 -13.83 -8.29 2.98
C THR A 119 -12.52 -8.09 3.75
N THR A 120 -11.38 -8.30 3.11
CA THR A 120 -10.06 -8.02 3.66
C THR A 120 -9.90 -6.52 3.94
N LEU A 121 -10.33 -5.68 3.01
CA LEU A 121 -10.26 -4.23 3.18
C LEU A 121 -11.08 -3.74 4.38
N THR A 122 -12.31 -4.22 4.52
CA THR A 122 -13.20 -3.85 5.63
C THR A 122 -12.64 -4.32 6.99
N ARG A 123 -11.99 -5.49 7.03
CA ARG A 123 -11.29 -5.98 8.24
C ARG A 123 -10.10 -5.11 8.60
N ASN A 124 -9.33 -4.63 7.61
CA ASN A 124 -8.21 -3.70 7.83
C ASN A 124 -8.67 -2.31 8.29
N LEU A 125 -9.82 -1.84 7.78
CA LEU A 125 -10.41 -0.53 8.11
C LEU A 125 -11.01 -0.46 9.51
N ARG A 126 -11.60 -1.57 10.00
CA ARG A 126 -12.36 -1.58 11.25
C ARG A 126 -11.56 -1.01 12.46
N PRO A 127 -10.30 -1.40 12.70
CA PRO A 127 -9.52 -0.82 13.80
C PRO A 127 -9.25 0.68 13.64
N LEU A 128 -9.11 1.17 12.40
CA LEU A 128 -8.84 2.58 12.12
C LEU A 128 -10.09 3.44 12.32
N LEU A 129 -11.25 2.90 11.97
CA LEU A 129 -12.55 3.52 12.23
C LEU A 129 -12.86 3.57 13.73
N SER A 130 -12.65 2.45 14.45
CA SER A 130 -12.94 2.38 15.89
C SER A 130 -12.02 3.24 16.74
N SER A 131 -10.80 3.53 16.26
CA SER A 131 -9.82 4.39 16.94
C SER A 131 -9.89 5.85 16.50
N GLY A 132 -10.84 6.24 15.64
CA GLY A 132 -10.98 7.61 15.15
C GLY A 132 -9.80 8.09 14.29
N ILE A 133 -9.05 7.17 13.68
CA ILE A 133 -7.96 7.46 12.74
C ILE A 133 -8.53 7.77 11.35
N ILE A 134 -9.61 7.09 10.99
CA ILE A 134 -10.41 7.34 9.79
C ILE A 134 -11.86 7.48 10.24
N GLU A 135 -12.64 8.27 9.52
CA GLU A 135 -14.08 8.40 9.73
C GLU A 135 -14.84 8.36 8.40
N ARG A 136 -16.16 8.20 8.47
CA ARG A 136 -17.03 8.39 7.31
C ARG A 136 -17.33 9.87 7.15
N ALA A 137 -17.41 10.35 5.91
CA ALA A 137 -17.82 11.73 5.65
C ALA A 137 -19.19 12.04 6.29
N ALA A 138 -19.38 13.30 6.70
CA ALA A 138 -20.52 13.73 7.49
C ALA A 138 -21.88 13.53 6.79
N ALA A 139 -22.93 13.33 7.60
CA ALA A 139 -24.30 13.27 7.13
C ALA A 139 -24.70 14.61 6.48
N GLY A 140 -25.07 14.58 5.20
CA GLY A 140 -25.36 15.76 4.39
C GLY A 140 -24.37 15.95 3.22
N ASP A 141 -23.19 15.33 3.28
CA ASP A 141 -22.32 15.24 2.11
C ASP A 141 -22.87 14.17 1.14
N ARG A 142 -22.87 14.47 -0.17
CA ARG A 142 -23.13 13.48 -1.23
C ARG A 142 -22.19 12.26 -1.10
N ARG A 143 -21.07 12.44 -0.41
CA ARG A 143 -19.99 11.48 -0.16
C ARG A 143 -20.09 10.73 1.17
N ARG A 144 -21.24 10.68 1.84
CA ARG A 144 -21.42 10.00 3.16
C ARG A 144 -20.89 8.55 3.27
N HIS A 145 -20.65 7.87 2.15
CA HIS A 145 -20.10 6.51 2.11
C HIS A 145 -18.57 6.46 2.01
N GLU A 146 -17.93 7.61 1.79
CA GLU A 146 -16.50 7.78 1.64
C GLU A 146 -15.80 7.93 2.99
N LEU A 147 -14.54 7.54 3.00
CA LEU A 147 -13.65 7.52 4.14
C LEU A 147 -12.76 8.75 4.11
N VAL A 148 -12.58 9.39 5.26
CA VAL A 148 -11.74 10.58 5.42
C VAL A 148 -10.77 10.36 6.56
N ALA A 149 -9.52 10.78 6.37
CA ALA A 149 -8.52 10.77 7.44
C ALA A 149 -8.80 11.93 8.41
N THR A 150 -8.96 11.60 9.68
CA THR A 150 -9.12 12.58 10.76
C THR A 150 -7.82 13.34 11.00
N THR A 151 -7.85 14.40 11.81
CA THR A 151 -6.63 15.08 12.26
C THR A 151 -5.66 14.11 12.94
N ALA A 152 -6.18 13.21 13.79
CA ALA A 152 -5.39 12.18 14.44
C ALA A 152 -4.78 11.20 13.44
N GLY A 153 -5.53 10.80 12.41
CA GLY A 153 -5.03 9.91 11.37
C GLY A 153 -3.95 10.54 10.50
N ARG A 154 -4.09 11.81 10.12
CA ARG A 154 -3.04 12.53 9.39
C ARG A 154 -1.77 12.68 10.23
N ALA A 155 -1.91 12.97 11.52
CA ALA A 155 -0.78 13.02 12.45
C ALA A 155 -0.10 11.65 12.61
N LEU A 156 -0.88 10.57 12.74
CA LEU A 156 -0.35 9.21 12.81
C LEU A 156 0.40 8.83 11.53
N PHE A 157 -0.16 9.11 10.36
CA PHE A 157 0.51 8.88 9.08
C PHE A 157 1.85 9.63 8.99
N LYS A 158 1.87 10.91 9.38
CA LYS A 158 3.10 11.72 9.40
C LYS A 158 4.19 11.13 10.30
N ARG A 159 3.81 10.55 11.45
CA ARG A 159 4.77 9.86 12.34
C ARG A 159 5.22 8.51 11.79
N ALA A 160 4.35 7.79 11.08
CA ALA A 160 4.65 6.48 10.52
C ALA A 160 5.51 6.54 9.25
N LEU A 161 5.38 7.60 8.46
CA LEU A 161 6.09 7.78 7.20
C LEU A 161 7.62 7.61 7.30
N PRO A 162 8.35 8.25 8.24
CA PRO A 162 9.80 8.05 8.34
C PRO A 162 10.19 6.61 8.69
N LEU A 163 9.37 5.89 9.46
CA LEU A 163 9.60 4.48 9.79
C LEU A 163 9.40 3.58 8.56
N TRP A 164 8.38 3.88 7.75
CA TRP A 164 8.17 3.21 6.47
C TRP A 164 9.33 3.46 5.50
N VAL A 165 9.85 4.69 5.43
CA VAL A 165 11.04 5.03 4.63
C VAL A 165 12.26 4.24 5.11
N ALA A 166 12.48 4.14 6.42
CA ALA A 166 13.59 3.36 6.97
C ALA A 166 13.48 1.86 6.61
N ALA A 167 12.26 1.30 6.62
CA ALA A 167 12.02 -0.06 6.18
C ALA A 167 12.36 -0.27 4.69
N GLU A 168 11.93 0.64 3.83
CA GLU A 168 12.25 0.58 2.40
C GLU A 168 13.75 0.71 2.15
N GLN A 169 14.43 1.59 2.88
CA GLN A 169 15.88 1.72 2.81
C GLN A 169 16.60 0.43 3.21
N GLU A 170 16.17 -0.23 4.28
CA GLU A 170 16.74 -1.52 4.69
C GLU A 170 16.54 -2.60 3.62
N VAL A 171 15.33 -2.70 3.06
CA VAL A 171 15.02 -3.65 1.98
C VAL A 171 15.90 -3.40 0.77
N ARG A 172 16.04 -2.14 0.33
CA ARG A 172 16.89 -1.76 -0.79
C ARG A 172 18.38 -2.01 -0.53
N ALA A 173 18.85 -1.75 0.69
CA ALA A 173 20.23 -2.01 1.08
C ALA A 173 20.53 -3.52 1.02
N ALA A 174 19.60 -4.36 1.48
CA ALA A 174 19.76 -5.81 1.47
C ALA A 174 19.70 -6.40 0.05
N MET A 175 18.85 -5.87 -0.83
CA MET A 175 18.70 -6.38 -2.20
C MET A 175 19.74 -5.78 -3.17
N GLY A 176 20.18 -4.55 -2.92
CA GLY A 176 20.98 -3.76 -3.87
C GLY A 176 20.14 -3.18 -5.01
N ALA A 177 20.68 -2.15 -5.66
CA ALA A 177 19.96 -1.37 -6.67
C ALA A 177 19.52 -2.22 -7.88
N LYS A 178 20.41 -3.07 -8.41
CA LYS A 178 20.11 -3.89 -9.58
C LYS A 178 18.95 -4.86 -9.33
N LEU A 179 19.04 -5.66 -8.27
CA LEU A 179 17.99 -6.63 -7.93
C LEU A 179 16.66 -5.94 -7.63
N THR A 180 16.69 -4.79 -6.95
CA THR A 180 15.48 -3.99 -6.68
C THR A 180 14.79 -3.58 -7.99
N THR A 181 15.53 -2.99 -8.92
CA THR A 181 14.99 -2.56 -10.22
C THR A 181 14.48 -3.73 -11.05
N ASP A 182 15.26 -4.81 -11.12
CA ASP A 182 14.89 -6.01 -11.87
C ASP A 182 13.61 -6.66 -11.29
N LEU A 183 13.51 -6.73 -9.96
CA LEU A 183 12.35 -7.28 -9.27
C LEU A 183 11.09 -6.43 -9.49
N HIS A 184 11.18 -5.10 -9.36
CA HIS A 184 10.04 -4.22 -9.61
C HIS A 184 9.53 -4.38 -11.04
N GLY A 185 10.43 -4.34 -12.03
CA GLY A 185 10.04 -4.52 -13.43
C GLY A 185 9.46 -5.92 -13.70
N ALA A 186 9.95 -6.97 -13.03
CA ALA A 186 9.37 -8.29 -13.14
C ALA A 186 7.97 -8.37 -12.54
N LEU A 187 7.75 -7.78 -11.35
CA LEU A 187 6.45 -7.73 -10.69
C LEU A 187 5.43 -6.95 -11.53
N ASP A 188 5.79 -5.79 -12.07
CA ASP A 188 4.89 -4.98 -12.89
C ASP A 188 4.42 -5.74 -14.13
N ARG A 189 5.36 -6.35 -14.88
CA ARG A 189 5.03 -7.19 -16.04
C ARG A 189 4.20 -8.42 -15.66
N SER A 190 4.47 -9.02 -14.51
CA SER A 190 3.70 -10.15 -14.01
C SER A 190 2.27 -9.73 -13.66
N MET A 191 2.08 -8.60 -12.97
CA MET A 191 0.76 -8.09 -12.62
C MET A 191 -0.06 -7.76 -13.86
N GLU A 192 0.53 -7.09 -14.86
CA GLU A 192 -0.14 -6.79 -16.14
C GLU A 192 -0.62 -8.07 -16.84
N LYS A 193 0.25 -9.08 -16.96
CA LYS A 193 -0.11 -10.35 -17.61
C LYS A 193 -1.15 -11.15 -16.84
N LEU A 194 -1.06 -11.17 -15.51
CA LEU A 194 -1.98 -11.91 -14.66
C LEU A 194 -3.35 -11.21 -14.55
N ALA A 195 -3.40 -9.89 -14.67
CA ALA A 195 -4.64 -9.13 -14.74
C ALA A 195 -5.39 -9.32 -16.06
N ALA A 196 -4.84 -10.03 -17.04
CA ALA A 196 -5.51 -10.37 -18.30
C ALA A 196 -6.07 -11.80 -18.33
N LEU A 197 -5.90 -12.57 -17.24
CA LEU A 197 -6.43 -13.93 -17.08
C LEU A 197 -7.79 -13.90 -16.38
#